data_AF-A0A3E2NGD1-F1
#
_entry.id   AF-A0A3E2NGD1-F1
#
_cell.length_a   1.000
_cell.length_b   1.000
_cell.length_c   1.000
_cell.angle_alpha   90.00
_cell.angle_beta   90.00
_cell.angle_gamma   90.00
#
_symmetry.space_group_name_H-M   'P 1'
#
loop_
_entity.id
_entity.type
_entity.pdbx_description
1 polymer ?
#
loop_
_entity_poly.entity_id
_entity_poly.type
_entity_poly.pdbx_seq_one_letter_code
_entity_poly.pdbx_strand_id
1 'polypeptide(L)'
;MPIPYDKLTYNDILHHQAAYECFDKAGKELFPDWDIIGFEKAVLGCGDNHYLFMAEQIKKVPRLFGDLDETMPFLRFREEGQHYGYELFLSPPKHWGSRGAPLWWAYAARKFTYDKLPMDEQFFYEKYKSIVQEFGMRIYSNHLVYIERFAAGGMSSGMVGEEFVREGWYDVRRRNRLYQYDKVVSQTLYLDKVKERIAWYCNTTNTIDYELNPDFDSDSFLFAFEDTDMNDHQKEIVSQLWGIYTGKPMSKKEVAENMGVTYNRIRQVEICCLRHMLRNRNRETLIKER
;
A
#
# COMPACT_ATOMS: atom_id res chain seq x y z
N MET A 1 1.27 -12.15 18.75
CA MET A 1 0.69 -13.49 18.49
C MET A 1 -0.04 -13.45 17.17
N PRO A 2 0.21 -14.43 16.27
CA PRO A 2 -0.46 -14.55 14.99
C PRO A 2 -1.98 -14.53 15.16
N ILE A 3 -2.68 -14.01 14.16
CA ILE A 3 -4.14 -14.00 14.13
C ILE A 3 -4.60 -15.37 13.60
N PRO A 4 -5.39 -16.12 14.37
CA PRO A 4 -5.95 -17.39 13.89
C PRO A 4 -6.80 -17.21 12.62
N TYR A 5 -6.67 -18.11 11.65
CA TYR A 5 -7.39 -18.00 10.37
C TYR A 5 -8.92 -18.02 10.53
N ASP A 6 -9.45 -18.73 11.54
CA ASP A 6 -10.87 -18.76 11.88
C ASP A 6 -11.44 -17.38 12.31
N LYS A 7 -10.57 -16.51 12.83
CA LYS A 7 -10.90 -15.14 13.25
C LYS A 7 -10.77 -14.10 12.14
N LEU A 8 -10.24 -14.46 10.98
CA LEU A 8 -10.10 -13.54 9.85
C LEU A 8 -11.46 -13.06 9.35
N THR A 9 -11.50 -11.81 8.90
CA THR A 9 -12.67 -11.27 8.22
C THR A 9 -12.79 -11.88 6.82
N TYR A 10 -13.97 -11.79 6.20
CA TYR A 10 -14.12 -12.19 4.80
C TYR A 10 -13.20 -11.40 3.87
N ASN A 11 -12.99 -10.12 4.16
CA ASN A 11 -12.06 -9.30 3.42
C ASN A 11 -10.64 -9.88 3.47
N ASP A 12 -10.14 -10.24 4.65
CA ASP A 12 -8.79 -10.81 4.81
C ASP A 12 -8.65 -12.15 4.07
N ILE A 13 -9.66 -13.02 4.18
CA ILE A 13 -9.72 -14.31 3.46
C ILE A 13 -9.63 -14.08 1.96
N LEU A 14 -10.36 -13.10 1.42
CA LEU A 14 -10.36 -12.79 -0.01
C LEU A 14 -9.03 -12.21 -0.51
N HIS A 15 -8.17 -11.69 0.36
CA HIS A 15 -6.84 -11.19 -0.02
C HIS A 15 -5.75 -12.27 0.05
N HIS A 16 -6.06 -13.46 0.59
CA HIS A 16 -5.10 -14.53 0.81
C HIS A 16 -5.45 -15.78 -0.02
N GLN A 17 -4.60 -16.17 -0.97
CA GLN A 17 -4.88 -17.25 -1.94
C GLN A 17 -5.18 -18.60 -1.27
N ALA A 18 -4.37 -19.04 -0.31
CA ALA A 18 -4.60 -20.33 0.34
C ALA A 18 -5.93 -20.37 1.14
N ALA A 19 -6.21 -19.34 1.94
CA ALA A 19 -7.49 -19.21 2.64
C ALA A 19 -8.68 -19.13 1.68
N TYR A 20 -8.54 -18.38 0.58
CA TYR A 20 -9.52 -18.29 -0.50
C TYR A 20 -9.83 -19.67 -1.10
N GLU A 21 -8.81 -20.46 -1.39
CA GLU A 21 -8.96 -21.82 -1.95
C GLU A 21 -9.61 -22.79 -0.96
N CYS A 22 -9.23 -22.73 0.31
CA CYS A 22 -9.90 -23.47 1.39
C CYS A 22 -11.39 -23.12 1.47
N PHE A 23 -11.71 -21.82 1.42
CA PHE A 23 -13.08 -21.32 1.51
C PHE A 23 -13.91 -21.75 0.29
N ASP A 24 -13.35 -21.62 -0.92
CA ASP A 24 -14.03 -22.01 -2.16
C ASP A 24 -14.28 -23.52 -2.21
N LYS A 25 -13.30 -24.33 -1.81
CA LYS A 25 -13.45 -25.79 -1.75
C LYS A 25 -14.59 -26.19 -0.81
N ALA A 26 -14.59 -25.66 0.42
CA ALA A 26 -15.64 -25.96 1.38
C ALA A 26 -17.02 -25.47 0.90
N GLY A 27 -17.08 -24.30 0.24
CA GLY A 27 -18.31 -23.79 -0.37
C GLY A 27 -18.88 -24.74 -1.41
N LYS A 28 -18.06 -25.23 -2.34
CA LYS A 28 -18.46 -26.21 -3.38
C LYS A 28 -18.94 -27.55 -2.81
N GLU A 29 -18.40 -27.96 -1.67
CA GLU A 29 -18.82 -29.19 -0.99
C GLU A 29 -20.17 -29.04 -0.27
N LEU A 30 -20.45 -27.85 0.27
CA LEU A 30 -21.68 -27.58 1.03
C LEU A 30 -22.86 -27.11 0.17
N PHE A 31 -22.60 -26.35 -0.89
CA PHE A 31 -23.62 -25.66 -1.66
C PHE A 31 -23.39 -25.87 -3.17
N PRO A 32 -24.32 -26.55 -3.87
CA PRO A 32 -24.19 -26.79 -5.32
C PRO A 32 -24.16 -25.52 -6.18
N ASP A 33 -24.73 -24.43 -5.68
CA ASP A 33 -24.81 -23.11 -6.31
C ASP A 33 -23.73 -22.14 -5.82
N TRP A 34 -22.75 -22.62 -5.05
CA TRP A 34 -21.63 -21.80 -4.62
C TRP A 34 -20.81 -21.27 -5.80
N ASP A 35 -20.64 -19.95 -5.82
CA ASP A 35 -19.73 -19.24 -6.70
C ASP A 35 -18.88 -18.29 -5.87
N ILE A 36 -17.60 -18.58 -5.78
CA ILE A 36 -16.64 -17.74 -5.07
C ILE A 36 -16.55 -16.33 -5.65
N ILE A 37 -16.79 -16.14 -6.95
CA ILE A 37 -16.82 -14.81 -7.58
C ILE A 37 -18.07 -14.04 -7.13
N GLY A 38 -19.21 -14.72 -7.02
CA GLY A 38 -20.42 -14.19 -6.40
C GLY A 38 -20.16 -13.71 -4.96
N PHE A 39 -19.44 -14.52 -4.18
CA PHE A 39 -19.01 -14.16 -2.83
C PHE A 39 -18.03 -12.97 -2.80
N GLU A 40 -17.03 -12.94 -3.69
CA GLU A 40 -16.13 -11.78 -3.84
C GLU A 40 -16.93 -10.48 -4.00
N LYS A 41 -17.92 -10.49 -4.89
CA LYS A 41 -18.79 -9.35 -5.18
C LYS A 41 -19.67 -8.98 -3.99
N ALA A 42 -20.17 -9.96 -3.24
CA ALA A 42 -21.00 -9.71 -2.07
C ALA A 42 -20.21 -9.06 -0.92
N VAL A 43 -18.94 -9.44 -0.74
CA VAL A 43 -18.07 -8.89 0.33
C VAL A 43 -17.47 -7.55 -0.05
N LEU A 44 -16.94 -7.42 -1.27
CA LEU A 44 -16.09 -6.28 -1.68
C LEU A 44 -16.80 -5.28 -2.59
N GLY A 45 -17.94 -5.67 -3.17
CA GLY A 45 -18.67 -4.89 -4.16
C GLY A 45 -20.14 -4.70 -3.79
N CYS A 46 -21.02 -4.85 -4.77
CA CYS A 46 -22.47 -4.78 -4.59
C CYS A 46 -23.13 -6.08 -5.09
N GLY A 47 -22.57 -7.22 -4.70
CA GLY A 47 -23.08 -8.55 -5.08
C GLY A 47 -24.29 -8.99 -4.25
N ASP A 48 -24.75 -10.20 -4.52
CA ASP A 48 -25.90 -10.79 -3.84
C ASP A 48 -25.55 -11.20 -2.40
N ASN A 49 -26.30 -10.69 -1.42
CA ASN A 49 -26.12 -11.01 -0.01
C ASN A 49 -26.36 -12.49 0.31
N HIS A 50 -26.99 -13.27 -0.58
CA HIS A 50 -27.15 -14.71 -0.41
C HIS A 50 -25.79 -15.42 -0.20
N TYR A 51 -24.72 -14.98 -0.87
CA TYR A 51 -23.39 -15.54 -0.68
C TYR A 51 -22.82 -15.31 0.72
N LEU A 52 -23.21 -14.22 1.40
CA LEU A 52 -22.80 -13.97 2.79
C LEU A 52 -23.47 -14.97 3.75
N PHE A 53 -24.72 -15.35 3.49
CA PHE A 53 -25.39 -16.38 4.28
C PHE A 53 -24.72 -17.76 4.14
N MET A 54 -24.33 -18.14 2.92
CA MET A 54 -23.58 -19.37 2.68
C MET A 54 -22.21 -19.32 3.37
N ALA A 55 -21.52 -18.19 3.30
CA ALA A 55 -20.22 -17.97 3.94
C ALA A 55 -20.25 -18.18 5.46
N GLU A 56 -21.32 -17.76 6.15
CA GLU A 56 -21.49 -18.02 7.58
C GLU A 56 -21.57 -19.52 7.93
N GLN A 57 -22.09 -20.36 7.02
CA GLN A 57 -22.08 -21.81 7.23
C GLN A 57 -20.71 -22.41 6.90
N ILE A 58 -20.03 -21.90 5.87
CA ILE A 58 -18.66 -22.33 5.52
C ILE A 58 -17.71 -22.09 6.69
N LYS A 59 -17.78 -20.93 7.38
CA LYS A 59 -16.94 -20.64 8.57
C LYS A 59 -17.10 -21.64 9.71
N LYS A 60 -18.20 -22.41 9.75
CA LYS A 60 -18.44 -23.43 10.79
C LYS A 60 -17.81 -24.78 10.46
N VAL A 61 -17.25 -24.96 9.26
CA VAL A 61 -16.59 -26.20 8.86
C VAL A 61 -15.38 -26.45 9.77
N PRO A 62 -15.32 -27.59 10.47
CA PRO A 62 -14.19 -27.92 11.32
C PRO A 62 -12.89 -27.96 10.52
N ARG A 63 -11.83 -27.33 11.03
CA ARG A 63 -10.52 -27.25 10.36
C ARG A 63 -10.62 -26.70 8.92
N LEU A 64 -11.50 -25.72 8.67
CA LEU A 64 -11.68 -25.09 7.36
C LEU A 64 -10.36 -24.70 6.70
N PHE A 65 -9.43 -24.12 7.48
CA PHE A 65 -8.15 -23.63 7.01
C PHE A 65 -7.00 -24.65 7.17
N GLY A 66 -7.30 -25.90 7.50
CA GLY A 66 -6.31 -26.95 7.71
C GLY A 66 -5.21 -26.52 8.68
N ASP A 67 -3.96 -26.60 8.21
CA ASP A 67 -2.76 -26.27 8.98
C ASP A 67 -2.17 -24.91 8.59
N LEU A 68 -2.98 -23.99 8.04
CA LEU A 68 -2.50 -22.66 7.62
C LEU A 68 -1.99 -21.81 8.79
N ASP A 69 -2.57 -21.95 9.98
CA ASP A 69 -2.07 -21.30 11.19
C ASP A 69 -0.62 -21.69 11.53
N GLU A 70 -0.17 -22.88 11.11
CA GLU A 70 1.17 -23.41 11.36
C GLU A 70 2.12 -23.14 10.18
N THR A 71 1.65 -23.36 8.96
CA THR A 71 2.48 -23.31 7.75
C THR A 71 2.68 -21.90 7.20
N MET A 72 1.73 -21.00 7.43
CA MET A 72 1.74 -19.63 6.91
C MET A 72 0.96 -18.71 7.86
N PRO A 73 1.42 -18.51 9.10
CA PRO A 73 0.68 -17.77 10.11
C PRO A 73 0.32 -16.35 9.63
N PHE A 74 -0.89 -15.89 9.93
CA PHE A 74 -1.32 -14.52 9.62
C PHE A 74 -0.73 -13.54 10.65
N LEU A 75 0.33 -12.84 10.26
CA LEU A 75 1.07 -11.95 11.15
C LEU A 75 0.53 -10.51 11.11
N ARG A 76 0.60 -9.81 12.25
CA ARG A 76 0.42 -8.36 12.25
C ARG A 76 1.66 -7.68 11.69
N PHE A 77 1.52 -6.45 11.20
CA PHE A 77 2.66 -5.66 10.74
C PHE A 77 3.81 -5.66 11.76
N ARG A 78 5.02 -6.04 11.30
CA ARG A 78 6.26 -6.15 12.10
C ARG A 78 6.21 -7.13 13.27
N GLU A 79 5.26 -8.03 13.29
CA GLU A 79 5.31 -9.16 14.20
C GLU A 79 6.46 -10.11 13.81
N GLU A 80 7.09 -10.75 14.80
CA GLU A 80 8.20 -11.67 14.50
C GLU A 80 7.72 -12.87 13.68
N GLY A 81 8.37 -13.11 12.53
CA GLY A 81 8.07 -14.23 11.65
C GLY A 81 8.28 -13.93 10.16
N GLN A 82 7.92 -14.89 9.31
CA GLN A 82 7.96 -14.72 7.86
C GLN A 82 6.72 -13.98 7.37
N HIS A 83 6.94 -12.81 6.78
CA HIS A 83 5.89 -12.00 6.14
C HIS A 83 5.77 -12.26 4.64
N TYR A 84 4.60 -11.95 4.08
CA TYR A 84 4.27 -12.24 2.69
C TYR A 84 3.57 -11.09 1.95
N GLY A 85 3.70 -11.09 0.62
CA GLY A 85 3.36 -9.97 -0.24
C GLY A 85 1.90 -9.55 -0.23
N TYR A 86 0.96 -10.46 0.05
CA TYR A 86 -0.46 -10.12 0.18
C TYR A 86 -0.72 -9.13 1.32
N GLU A 87 0.12 -9.12 2.36
CA GLU A 87 -0.02 -8.23 3.52
C GLU A 87 0.04 -6.76 3.11
N LEU A 88 0.78 -6.45 2.03
CA LEU A 88 0.88 -5.11 1.48
C LEU A 88 -0.47 -4.55 1.02
N PHE A 89 -1.46 -5.41 0.78
CA PHE A 89 -2.79 -5.05 0.27
C PHE A 89 -3.87 -5.05 1.36
N LEU A 90 -3.60 -5.55 2.56
CA LEU A 90 -4.61 -5.63 3.64
C LEU A 90 -5.09 -4.25 4.10
N SER A 91 -4.24 -3.23 3.99
CA SER A 91 -4.66 -1.84 4.20
C SER A 91 -5.29 -1.29 2.91
N PRO A 92 -6.53 -0.82 2.93
CA PRO A 92 -7.15 -0.26 1.74
C PRO A 92 -6.45 1.04 1.31
N PRO A 93 -6.48 1.37 0.00
CA PRO A 93 -6.07 2.68 -0.49
C PRO A 93 -7.04 3.78 -0.01
N LYS A 94 -6.61 5.04 -0.06
CA LYS A 94 -7.41 6.19 0.42
C LYS A 94 -8.74 6.34 -0.33
N HIS A 95 -8.73 6.07 -1.64
CA HIS A 95 -9.89 6.20 -2.51
C HIS A 95 -9.93 5.03 -3.51
N TRP A 96 -11.09 4.39 -3.64
CA TRP A 96 -11.27 3.28 -4.58
C TRP A 96 -11.47 3.74 -6.03
N GLY A 97 -12.05 4.93 -6.25
CA GLY A 97 -12.26 5.51 -7.58
C GLY A 97 -13.30 4.80 -8.47
N SER A 98 -13.56 3.52 -8.28
CA SER A 98 -14.57 2.75 -9.02
C SER A 98 -15.07 1.54 -8.22
N ARG A 99 -16.20 0.96 -8.65
CA ARG A 99 -16.82 -0.20 -7.94
C ARG A 99 -16.07 -1.52 -8.15
N GLY A 100 -15.33 -1.66 -9.25
CA GLY A 100 -14.51 -2.85 -9.51
C GLY A 100 -13.14 -2.81 -8.82
N ALA A 101 -12.71 -1.64 -8.33
CA ALA A 101 -11.37 -1.46 -7.76
C ALA A 101 -11.10 -2.36 -6.52
N PRO A 102 -12.03 -2.53 -5.55
CA PRO A 102 -11.84 -3.46 -4.44
C PRO A 102 -11.62 -4.92 -4.89
N LEU A 103 -12.35 -5.35 -5.94
CA LEU A 103 -12.24 -6.71 -6.48
C LEU A 103 -10.89 -6.93 -7.17
N TRP A 104 -10.42 -5.94 -7.93
CA TRP A 104 -9.09 -5.98 -8.53
C TRP A 104 -7.99 -6.00 -7.45
N TRP A 105 -8.15 -5.20 -6.39
CA TRP A 105 -7.19 -5.10 -5.28
C TRP A 105 -7.02 -6.43 -4.55
N ALA A 106 -8.14 -7.09 -4.21
CA ALA A 106 -8.11 -8.42 -3.60
C ALA A 106 -7.51 -9.48 -4.54
N TYR A 107 -7.83 -9.42 -5.85
CA TYR A 107 -7.23 -10.31 -6.84
C TYR A 107 -5.71 -10.13 -6.92
N ALA A 108 -5.23 -8.89 -6.95
CA ALA A 108 -3.81 -8.58 -6.96
C ALA A 108 -3.13 -9.09 -5.69
N ALA A 109 -3.72 -8.87 -4.51
CA ALA A 109 -3.22 -9.38 -3.23
C ALA A 109 -2.99 -10.90 -3.24
N ARG A 110 -3.97 -11.64 -3.76
CA ARG A 110 -3.87 -13.10 -3.85
C ARG A 110 -2.72 -13.57 -4.72
N LYS A 111 -2.43 -12.87 -5.83
CA LYS A 111 -1.27 -13.17 -6.68
C LYS A 111 0.07 -13.00 -5.96
N PHE A 112 0.08 -12.24 -4.86
CA PHE A 112 1.24 -12.03 -4.00
C PHE A 112 1.28 -12.89 -2.73
N THR A 113 0.35 -13.84 -2.57
CA THR A 113 0.22 -14.62 -1.33
C THR A 113 1.52 -15.30 -0.95
N TYR A 114 2.19 -15.97 -1.88
CA TYR A 114 3.35 -16.80 -1.58
C TYR A 114 4.71 -16.08 -1.70
N ASP A 115 4.72 -14.81 -2.10
CA ASP A 115 5.97 -14.05 -2.21
C ASP A 115 6.42 -13.56 -0.84
N LYS A 116 7.67 -13.81 -0.49
CA LYS A 116 8.22 -13.40 0.81
C LYS A 116 8.52 -11.91 0.81
N LEU A 117 8.18 -11.23 1.91
CA LEU A 117 8.61 -9.86 2.17
C LEU A 117 9.98 -9.81 2.86
N PRO A 118 10.79 -8.76 2.60
CA PRO A 118 10.59 -7.78 1.53
C PRO A 118 10.88 -8.38 0.15
N MET A 119 10.09 -7.99 -0.85
CA MET A 119 10.36 -8.35 -2.25
C MET A 119 11.42 -7.42 -2.86
N ASP A 120 12.21 -7.95 -3.80
CA ASP A 120 13.01 -7.12 -4.69
C ASP A 120 12.10 -6.19 -5.51
N GLU A 121 12.45 -4.90 -5.62
CA GLU A 121 11.58 -3.91 -6.26
C GLU A 121 11.36 -4.17 -7.74
N GLN A 122 12.38 -4.67 -8.47
CA GLN A 122 12.26 -4.94 -9.90
C GLN A 122 11.34 -6.14 -10.14
N PHE A 123 11.53 -7.21 -9.37
CA PHE A 123 10.62 -8.36 -9.38
C PHE A 123 9.19 -7.94 -9.03
N PHE A 124 9.03 -7.16 -7.95
CA PHE A 124 7.71 -6.73 -7.49
C PHE A 124 6.98 -5.90 -8.55
N TYR A 125 7.69 -4.96 -9.18
CA TYR A 125 7.12 -4.11 -10.23
C TYR A 125 6.69 -4.91 -11.47
N GLU A 126 7.54 -5.80 -11.98
CA GLU A 126 7.19 -6.58 -13.17
C GLU A 126 6.02 -7.53 -12.90
N LYS A 127 5.95 -8.13 -11.71
CA LYS A 127 4.79 -8.95 -11.32
C LYS A 127 3.53 -8.13 -11.14
N TYR A 128 3.61 -6.96 -10.50
CA TYR A 128 2.46 -6.06 -10.38
C TYR A 128 1.94 -5.67 -11.76
N LYS A 129 2.84 -5.26 -12.66
CA LYS A 129 2.54 -4.89 -14.04
C LYS A 129 1.96 -6.05 -14.85
N SER A 130 2.43 -7.29 -14.68
CA SER A 130 1.83 -8.44 -15.37
C SER A 130 0.39 -8.67 -14.93
N ILE A 131 0.08 -8.51 -13.63
CA ILE A 131 -1.29 -8.61 -13.12
C ILE A 131 -2.19 -7.52 -13.70
N VAL A 132 -1.69 -6.30 -13.85
CA VAL A 132 -2.43 -5.20 -14.52
C VAL A 132 -2.75 -5.57 -15.97
N GLN A 133 -1.77 -6.14 -16.68
CA GLN A 133 -1.91 -6.53 -18.08
C GLN A 133 -2.87 -7.72 -18.29
N GLU A 134 -3.04 -8.61 -17.30
CA GLU A 134 -4.04 -9.69 -17.34
C GLU A 134 -5.47 -9.16 -17.61
N PHE A 135 -5.74 -7.91 -17.23
CA PHE A 135 -7.05 -7.25 -17.42
C PHE A 135 -7.07 -6.23 -18.57
N GLY A 136 -6.05 -6.22 -19.42
CA GLY A 136 -5.95 -5.27 -20.55
C GLY A 136 -5.70 -3.81 -20.14
N MET A 137 -5.33 -3.58 -18.88
CA MET A 137 -5.03 -2.25 -18.33
C MET A 137 -3.55 -1.86 -18.54
N ARG A 138 -3.26 -0.56 -18.41
CA ARG A 138 -1.92 0.03 -18.50
C ARG A 138 -1.66 0.93 -17.28
N ILE A 139 -0.52 0.74 -16.61
CA ILE A 139 -0.13 1.52 -15.42
C ILE A 139 -0.07 3.03 -15.70
N TYR A 140 0.44 3.46 -16.86
CA TYR A 140 0.66 4.88 -17.18
C TYR A 140 -0.46 5.51 -18.00
N SER A 141 -1.68 4.99 -17.88
CA SER A 141 -2.87 5.51 -18.55
C SER A 141 -3.93 5.90 -17.51
N ASN A 142 -5.02 6.55 -17.96
CA ASN A 142 -6.07 7.09 -17.10
C ASN A 142 -7.48 6.62 -17.53
N HIS A 143 -7.58 5.48 -18.23
CA HIS A 143 -8.87 4.96 -18.68
C HIS A 143 -9.57 4.17 -17.58
N LEU A 144 -10.89 4.10 -17.69
CA LEU A 144 -11.71 3.11 -16.99
C LEU A 144 -11.83 1.89 -17.90
N VAL A 145 -11.42 0.73 -17.40
CA VAL A 145 -11.51 -0.54 -18.10
C VAL A 145 -12.62 -1.38 -17.49
N TYR A 146 -13.52 -1.88 -18.34
CA TYR A 146 -14.59 -2.78 -17.93
C TYR A 146 -14.04 -4.20 -17.81
N ILE A 147 -14.22 -4.80 -16.63
CA ILE A 147 -13.82 -6.17 -16.33
C ILE A 147 -15.08 -6.97 -16.00
N GLU A 148 -15.49 -7.83 -16.92
CA GLU A 148 -16.72 -8.64 -16.80
C GLU A 148 -16.76 -9.47 -15.52
N ARG A 149 -15.62 -10.07 -15.14
CA ARG A 149 -15.49 -10.82 -13.88
C ARG A 149 -15.97 -10.01 -12.68
N PHE A 150 -15.70 -8.71 -12.65
CA PHE A 150 -16.02 -7.83 -11.51
C PHE A 150 -17.42 -7.21 -11.60
N ALA A 151 -18.14 -7.42 -12.70
CA ALA A 151 -19.48 -6.89 -12.88
C ALA A 151 -20.51 -7.60 -11.97
N ALA A 152 -21.35 -6.82 -11.30
CA ALA A 152 -22.40 -7.27 -10.38
C ALA A 152 -23.76 -6.64 -10.71
N GLY A 153 -24.00 -6.29 -11.98
CA GLY A 153 -25.18 -5.55 -12.44
C GLY A 153 -25.01 -4.03 -12.38
N GLY A 154 -25.72 -3.31 -13.27
CA GLY A 154 -25.63 -1.85 -13.42
C GLY A 154 -24.43 -1.34 -14.23
N MET A 155 -24.55 -0.14 -14.81
CA MET A 155 -23.63 0.41 -15.84
C MET A 155 -22.17 0.69 -15.39
N SER A 156 -21.78 0.38 -14.14
CA SER A 156 -20.42 0.70 -13.64
C SER A 156 -19.84 -0.27 -12.62
N SER A 157 -20.48 -1.41 -12.33
CA SER A 157 -20.00 -2.34 -11.28
C SER A 157 -18.66 -3.00 -11.62
N GLY A 158 -18.39 -3.28 -12.90
CA GLY A 158 -17.14 -3.90 -13.37
C GLY A 158 -16.03 -2.94 -13.76
N MET A 159 -16.18 -1.63 -13.57
CA MET A 159 -15.18 -0.65 -14.01
C MET A 159 -14.00 -0.58 -13.03
N VAL A 160 -12.78 -0.58 -13.55
CA VAL A 160 -11.53 -0.34 -12.80
C VAL A 160 -10.74 0.78 -13.47
N GLY A 161 -10.31 1.76 -12.68
CA GLY A 161 -9.50 2.88 -13.17
C GLY A 161 -8.02 2.52 -13.23
N GLU A 162 -7.37 2.81 -14.35
CA GLU A 162 -5.92 2.68 -14.49
C GLU A 162 -5.15 3.62 -13.56
N GLU A 163 -5.72 4.79 -13.24
CA GLU A 163 -5.18 5.71 -12.24
C GLU A 163 -5.16 5.08 -10.84
N PHE A 164 -6.25 4.42 -10.43
CA PHE A 164 -6.32 3.70 -9.15
C PHE A 164 -5.22 2.63 -9.06
N VAL A 165 -5.03 1.85 -10.12
CA VAL A 165 -3.99 0.83 -10.19
C VAL A 165 -2.59 1.45 -10.11
N ARG A 166 -2.37 2.61 -10.73
CA ARG A 166 -1.10 3.34 -10.67
C ARG A 166 -0.82 3.87 -9.27
N GLU A 167 -1.79 4.48 -8.61
CA GLU A 167 -1.65 4.97 -7.22
C GLU A 167 -1.41 3.81 -6.27
N GLY A 168 -2.17 2.73 -6.44
CA GLY A 168 -2.03 1.47 -5.73
C GLY A 168 -0.61 0.89 -5.77
N TRP A 169 0.08 1.00 -6.91
CA TRP A 169 1.49 0.59 -7.03
C TRP A 169 2.37 1.35 -6.04
N TYR A 170 2.23 2.67 -5.96
CA TYR A 170 3.03 3.48 -5.05
C TYR A 170 2.74 3.15 -3.59
N ASP A 171 1.47 2.88 -3.25
CA ASP A 171 1.06 2.41 -1.92
C ASP A 171 1.78 1.12 -1.53
N VAL A 172 1.64 0.06 -2.33
CA VAL A 172 2.22 -1.24 -1.99
C VAL A 172 3.74 -1.24 -2.06
N ARG A 173 4.33 -0.44 -2.96
CA ARG A 173 5.78 -0.24 -3.04
C ARG A 173 6.34 0.40 -1.76
N ARG A 174 5.71 1.46 -1.25
CA ARG A 174 6.11 2.08 0.03
C ARG A 174 6.00 1.08 1.18
N ARG A 175 4.91 0.31 1.22
CA ARG A 175 4.71 -0.72 2.25
C ARG A 175 5.78 -1.81 2.18
N ASN A 176 6.15 -2.29 0.98
CA ASN A 176 7.22 -3.28 0.81
C ASN A 176 8.56 -2.80 1.38
N ARG A 177 8.88 -1.50 1.19
CA ARG A 177 10.09 -0.88 1.74
C ARG A 177 10.13 -0.87 3.27
N LEU A 178 8.97 -0.83 3.94
CA LEU A 178 8.92 -0.89 5.41
C LEU A 178 9.42 -2.22 5.99
N TYR A 179 9.48 -3.27 5.17
CA TYR A 179 10.03 -4.59 5.51
C TYR A 179 11.51 -4.75 5.12
N GLN A 180 12.12 -3.78 4.42
CA GLN A 180 13.54 -3.79 4.06
C GLN A 180 14.41 -3.29 5.23
N TYR A 181 14.44 -4.02 6.34
CA TYR A 181 15.18 -3.63 7.55
C TYR A 181 16.71 -3.61 7.34
N ASP A 182 17.25 -4.52 6.53
CA ASP A 182 18.71 -4.69 6.40
C ASP A 182 19.38 -3.73 5.40
N LYS A 183 18.61 -2.83 4.75
CA LYS A 183 19.13 -1.89 3.74
C LYS A 183 19.07 -0.42 4.13
N VAL A 184 18.67 -0.07 5.35
CA VAL A 184 18.93 1.28 5.86
C VAL A 184 20.39 1.35 6.31
N VAL A 185 21.31 1.42 5.34
CA VAL A 185 22.77 1.46 5.57
C VAL A 185 23.18 2.67 6.41
N SER A 186 22.31 3.67 6.60
CA SER A 186 22.46 4.66 7.66
C SER A 186 21.12 5.37 7.93
N GLN A 187 20.47 5.04 9.05
CA GLN A 187 19.34 5.84 9.56
C GLN A 187 19.76 7.30 9.80
N THR A 188 21.03 7.50 10.14
CA THR A 188 21.70 8.78 10.35
C THR A 188 21.73 9.64 9.09
N LEU A 189 22.07 9.07 7.93
CA LEU A 189 22.35 9.84 6.71
C LEU A 189 21.11 10.56 6.16
N TYR A 190 19.94 9.91 6.14
CA TYR A 190 18.73 10.60 5.70
C TYR A 190 18.22 11.57 6.76
N LEU A 191 18.34 11.24 8.05
CA LEU A 191 17.92 12.14 9.13
C LEU A 191 18.77 13.42 9.12
N ASP A 192 20.09 13.31 8.93
CA ASP A 192 21.00 14.44 8.76
C ASP A 192 20.62 15.29 7.54
N LYS A 193 20.26 14.63 6.43
CA LYS A 193 19.81 15.33 5.21
C LYS A 193 18.49 16.07 5.43
N VAL A 194 17.54 15.44 6.12
CA VAL A 194 16.26 16.05 6.46
C VAL A 194 16.46 17.24 7.40
N LYS A 195 17.30 17.09 8.44
CA LYS A 195 17.70 18.17 9.36
C LYS A 195 18.30 19.35 8.59
N GLU A 196 19.25 19.11 7.69
CA GLU A 196 19.85 20.13 6.81
C GLU A 196 18.77 20.87 6.00
N ARG A 197 17.78 20.16 5.46
CA ARG A 197 16.72 20.72 4.62
C ARG A 197 15.70 21.54 5.40
N ILE A 198 15.28 21.07 6.57
CA ILE A 198 14.40 21.83 7.47
C ILE A 198 15.12 23.11 7.92
N ALA A 199 16.37 23.01 8.38
CA ALA A 199 17.16 24.17 8.79
C ALA A 199 17.32 25.18 7.64
N TRP A 200 17.65 24.70 6.43
CA TRP A 200 17.71 25.56 5.24
C TRP A 200 16.38 26.26 4.97
N TYR A 201 15.24 25.55 5.06
CA TYR A 201 13.92 26.12 4.81
C TYR A 201 13.55 27.20 5.84
N CYS A 202 13.75 26.94 7.13
CA CYS A 202 13.51 27.91 8.20
C CYS A 202 14.35 29.18 7.98
N ASN A 203 15.65 29.02 7.69
CA ASN A 203 16.57 30.14 7.41
C ASN A 203 16.18 30.94 6.15
N THR A 204 15.69 30.27 5.11
CA THR A 204 15.39 30.93 3.83
C THR A 204 14.01 31.61 3.82
N THR A 205 13.09 31.16 4.69
CA THR A 205 11.72 31.69 4.76
C THR A 205 11.51 32.77 5.82
N ASN A 206 12.57 33.24 6.48
CA ASN A 206 12.51 34.25 7.55
C ASN A 206 11.60 33.86 8.72
N THR A 207 11.47 32.57 9.02
CA THR A 207 10.91 32.08 10.29
C THR A 207 12.01 32.15 11.35
N ILE A 208 12.38 33.37 11.75
CA ILE A 208 13.52 33.69 12.63
C ILE A 208 13.37 33.06 14.04
N ASP A 209 12.16 32.64 14.39
CA ASP A 209 11.81 32.18 15.74
C ASP A 209 11.72 30.66 15.88
N TYR A 210 12.25 29.86 14.95
CA TYR A 210 12.17 28.40 15.05
C TYR A 210 13.54 27.72 14.94
N GLU A 211 13.80 26.78 15.84
CA GLU A 211 14.96 25.90 15.82
C GLU A 211 14.55 24.44 15.68
N LEU A 212 15.46 23.60 15.18
CA LEU A 212 15.25 22.15 15.13
C LEU A 212 15.08 21.61 16.53
N ASN A 213 14.07 20.77 16.75
CA ASN A 213 13.89 20.09 18.01
C ASN A 213 15.10 19.15 18.27
N PRO A 214 15.82 19.26 19.40
CA PRO A 214 16.95 18.39 19.71
C PRO A 214 16.55 16.91 19.83
N ASP A 215 15.30 16.63 20.18
CA ASP A 215 14.74 15.28 20.30
C ASP A 215 14.24 14.72 18.96
N PHE A 216 14.50 15.43 17.86
CA PHE A 216 14.06 15.04 16.52
C PHE A 216 14.75 13.76 16.03
N ASP A 217 13.95 12.70 15.92
CA ASP A 217 14.34 11.38 15.46
C ASP A 217 13.63 10.94 14.16
N SER A 218 14.03 9.77 13.67
CA SER A 218 13.51 9.15 12.45
C SER A 218 12.01 8.89 12.49
N ASP A 219 11.48 8.46 13.63
CA ASP A 219 10.06 8.13 13.76
C ASP A 219 9.21 9.41 13.74
N SER A 220 9.63 10.43 14.49
CA SER A 220 9.02 11.77 14.47
C SER A 220 8.99 12.35 13.05
N PHE A 221 10.07 12.18 12.29
CA PHE A 221 10.12 12.54 10.88
C PHE A 221 9.09 11.79 10.05
N LEU A 222 9.07 10.46 10.12
CA LEU A 222 8.21 9.63 9.28
C LEU A 222 6.74 9.93 9.54
N PHE A 223 6.34 10.14 10.80
CA PHE A 223 4.98 10.58 11.12
C PHE A 223 4.65 11.94 10.49
N ALA A 224 5.53 12.92 10.60
CA ALA A 224 5.31 14.24 10.02
C ALA A 224 5.30 14.22 8.47
N PHE A 225 6.13 13.37 7.85
CA PHE A 225 6.18 13.20 6.40
C PHE A 225 4.93 12.49 5.87
N GLU A 226 4.47 11.44 6.55
CA GLU A 226 3.28 10.71 6.14
C GLU A 226 1.98 11.51 6.34
N ASP A 227 1.94 12.38 7.35
CA ASP A 227 0.83 13.32 7.61
C ASP A 227 0.82 14.54 6.67
N THR A 228 1.70 14.61 5.66
CA THR A 228 1.59 15.65 4.64
C THR A 228 0.40 15.42 3.71
N ASP A 229 -0.26 16.51 3.29
CA ASP A 229 -1.33 16.49 2.28
C ASP A 229 -0.81 16.26 0.84
N MET A 230 0.42 15.78 0.70
CA MET A 230 1.03 15.50 -0.60
C MET A 230 0.44 14.23 -1.19
N ASN A 231 0.29 14.24 -2.52
CA ASN A 231 -0.05 13.03 -3.23
C ASN A 231 1.16 12.06 -3.29
N ASP A 232 0.86 10.82 -3.60
CA ASP A 232 1.82 9.72 -3.59
C ASP A 232 3.02 9.94 -4.52
N HIS A 233 2.77 10.52 -5.70
CA HIS A 233 3.83 10.83 -6.65
C HIS A 233 4.79 11.89 -6.09
N GLN A 234 4.26 12.92 -5.42
CA GLN A 234 5.06 13.94 -4.77
C GLN A 234 5.84 13.38 -3.57
N LYS A 235 5.24 12.49 -2.76
CA LYS A 235 5.94 11.79 -1.68
C LYS A 235 7.07 10.91 -2.19
N GLU A 236 6.87 10.22 -3.32
CA GLU A 236 7.91 9.40 -3.95
C GLU A 236 9.10 10.27 -4.43
N ILE A 237 8.84 11.44 -5.03
CA ILE A 237 9.89 12.40 -5.40
C ILE A 237 10.76 12.77 -4.19
N VAL A 238 10.12 13.14 -3.08
CA VAL A 238 10.85 13.55 -1.86
C VAL A 238 11.59 12.37 -1.23
N SER A 239 10.98 11.19 -1.25
CA SER A 239 11.60 9.97 -0.73
C SER A 239 12.90 9.63 -1.45
N GLN A 240 12.96 9.80 -2.78
CA GLN A 240 14.18 9.62 -3.56
C GLN A 240 15.20 10.74 -3.31
N LEU A 241 14.75 12.01 -3.23
CA LEU A 241 15.62 13.16 -2.96
C LEU A 241 16.37 13.02 -1.63
N TRP A 242 15.67 12.58 -0.58
CA TRP A 242 16.23 12.51 0.77
C TRP A 242 16.74 11.10 1.12
N GLY A 243 16.52 10.11 0.24
CA GLY A 243 16.97 8.75 0.45
C GLY A 243 16.27 8.05 1.61
N ILE A 244 15.00 8.40 1.88
CA ILE A 244 14.23 7.96 3.07
C ILE A 244 14.23 6.43 3.18
N TYR A 245 14.03 5.72 2.06
CA TYR A 245 13.93 4.26 2.03
C TYR A 245 15.20 3.57 1.48
N THR A 246 16.03 4.31 0.74
CA THR A 246 17.20 3.74 0.06
C THR A 246 18.50 3.95 0.84
N GLY A 247 18.50 4.85 1.83
CA GLY A 247 19.70 5.37 2.48
C GLY A 247 20.63 6.14 1.52
N LYS A 248 20.19 6.40 0.29
CA LYS A 248 20.98 7.00 -0.79
C LYS A 248 20.19 8.17 -1.39
N PRO A 249 20.39 9.39 -0.88
CA PRO A 249 19.74 10.57 -1.44
C PRO A 249 20.22 10.80 -2.88
N MET A 250 19.28 11.11 -3.76
CA MET A 250 19.55 11.42 -5.17
C MET A 250 19.56 12.93 -5.38
N SER A 251 20.32 13.39 -6.37
CA SER A 251 20.28 14.79 -6.80
C SER A 251 18.94 15.11 -7.47
N LYS A 252 18.56 16.38 -7.44
CA LYS A 252 17.34 16.87 -8.13
C LYS A 252 17.33 16.55 -9.63
N LYS A 253 18.51 16.48 -10.25
CA LYS A 253 18.65 16.14 -11.67
C LYS A 253 18.34 14.65 -11.91
N GLU A 254 18.91 13.77 -11.10
CA GLU A 254 18.66 12.33 -11.20
C GLU A 254 17.19 11.99 -10.92
N VAL A 255 16.58 12.61 -9.91
CA VAL A 255 15.14 12.39 -9.63
C VAL A 255 14.26 12.93 -10.77
N ALA A 256 14.61 14.09 -11.36
CA ALA A 256 13.90 14.65 -12.51
C ALA A 256 13.92 13.69 -13.71
N GLU A 257 15.10 13.10 -14.00
CA GLU A 257 15.28 12.11 -15.06
C GLU A 257 14.47 10.83 -14.78
N ASN A 258 14.57 10.27 -13.56
CA ASN A 258 13.83 9.06 -13.17
C ASN A 258 12.32 9.23 -13.23
N MET A 259 11.82 10.41 -12.83
CA MET A 259 10.39 10.68 -12.74
C MET A 259 9.81 11.28 -14.02
N GLY A 260 10.65 11.56 -15.03
CA GLY A 260 10.21 12.15 -16.30
C GLY A 260 9.67 13.59 -16.17
N VAL A 261 10.20 14.38 -15.23
CA VAL A 261 9.75 15.75 -14.94
C VAL A 261 10.91 16.75 -14.97
N THR A 262 10.61 18.05 -14.91
CA THR A 262 11.66 19.08 -14.92
C THR A 262 12.32 19.26 -13.55
N TYR A 263 13.59 19.70 -13.54
CA TYR A 263 14.31 20.08 -12.31
C TYR A 263 13.52 21.07 -11.44
N ASN A 264 12.89 22.08 -12.08
CA ASN A 264 12.10 23.08 -11.37
C ASN A 264 10.86 22.46 -10.69
N ARG A 265 10.25 21.45 -11.31
CA ARG A 265 9.14 20.71 -10.69
C ARG A 265 9.61 19.99 -9.43
N ILE A 266 10.75 19.30 -9.48
CA ILE A 266 11.34 18.63 -8.31
C ILE A 266 11.62 19.64 -7.18
N ARG A 267 12.20 20.80 -7.51
CA ARG A 267 12.45 21.87 -6.53
C ARG A 267 11.16 22.38 -5.87
N GLN A 268 10.10 22.57 -6.65
CA GLN A 268 8.80 22.99 -6.12
C GLN A 268 8.19 21.94 -5.19
N VAL A 269 8.28 20.66 -5.56
CA VAL A 269 7.77 19.55 -4.73
C VAL A 269 8.50 19.46 -3.39
N GLU A 270 9.83 19.59 -3.38
CA GLU A 270 10.62 19.59 -2.13
C GLU A 270 10.21 20.76 -1.20
N ILE A 271 10.07 21.98 -1.75
CA ILE A 271 9.63 23.17 -1.01
C ILE A 271 8.19 22.98 -0.48
N CYS A 272 7.32 22.37 -1.26
CA CYS A 272 5.94 22.06 -0.87
C CYS A 272 5.92 21.09 0.32
N CYS A 273 6.74 20.03 0.27
CA CYS A 273 6.87 19.06 1.35
C CYS A 273 7.30 19.70 2.66
N LEU A 274 8.39 20.47 2.63
CA LEU A 274 8.89 21.18 3.81
C LEU A 274 7.83 22.13 4.38
N ARG A 275 7.07 22.82 3.51
CA ARG A 275 5.95 23.66 3.95
C ARG A 275 4.85 22.86 4.64
N HIS A 276 4.45 21.71 4.10
CA HIS A 276 3.40 20.88 4.69
C HIS A 276 3.84 20.29 6.03
N MET A 277 5.06 19.76 6.11
CA MET A 277 5.62 19.22 7.35
C MET A 277 5.65 20.26 8.47
N LEU A 278 6.08 21.49 8.18
CA LEU A 278 6.22 22.55 9.19
C LEU A 278 4.90 23.27 9.52
N ARG A 279 3.80 22.91 8.86
CA ARG A 279 2.45 23.45 9.12
C ARG A 279 1.46 22.40 9.62
N ASN A 280 1.85 21.13 9.63
CA ASN A 280 0.96 20.07 10.08
C ASN A 280 0.99 19.92 11.62
N ARG A 281 0.14 19.03 12.11
CA ARG A 281 -0.04 18.76 13.56
C ARG A 281 1.22 18.27 14.26
N ASN A 282 2.20 17.72 13.53
CA ASN A 282 3.44 17.20 14.09
C ASN A 282 4.57 18.23 14.04
N ARG A 283 4.31 19.51 13.70
CA ARG A 283 5.38 20.51 13.57
C ARG A 283 6.26 20.62 14.83
N GLU A 284 5.67 20.47 16.01
CA GLU A 284 6.35 20.62 17.32
C GLU A 284 7.34 19.49 17.60
N THR A 285 7.18 18.33 16.94
CA THR A 285 8.16 17.24 17.02
C THR A 285 9.40 17.55 16.16
N LEU A 286 9.26 18.41 15.15
CA LEU A 286 10.33 18.77 14.21
C LEU A 286 11.06 20.05 14.61
N ILE A 287 10.31 21.08 15.01
CA ILE A 287 10.82 22.41 15.32
C ILE A 287 10.21 22.95 16.62
N LYS A 288 10.98 23.73 17.37
CA LYS A 288 10.55 24.45 18.58
C LYS A 288 10.63 25.95 18.33
N GLU A 289 9.73 26.71 18.94
CA GLU A 289 9.88 28.17 19.01
C GLU A 289 11.09 28.50 19.89
N ARG A 290 11.90 29.46 19.44
CA ARG A 290 13.07 29.96 20.17
C ARG A 290 12.68 30.79 21.39
#